data_AF-A0A9E5BDR4-F1
#
_entry.id   AF-A0A9E5BDR4-F1
#
_cell.length_a   1.000
_cell.length_b   1.000
_cell.length_c   1.000
_cell.angle_alpha   90.00
_cell.angle_beta   90.00
_cell.angle_gamma   90.00
#
_symmetry.space_group_name_H-M   'P 1'
#
loop_
_entity.id
_entity.type
_entity.pdbx_description
1 polymer ?
#
loop_
_entity_poly.entity_id
_entity_poly.type
_entity_poly.pdbx_seq_one_letter_code
_entity_poly.pdbx_strand_id
1 'polypeptide(L)'
;SRIKALLPYDPHTPAAGQGALGIETLSARSDVKAWLAPLNDLPTALAVTAERAVSRKLGGSCEVPLAAHAQWQSPQELTMRSYVASTDGRQICLASGSRAISNYQEAEAFGLAIADDLIAKGAAALLPH
;
A
#
# COMPACT_ATOMS: atom_id res chain seq x y z
N SER A 1 5.49 11.87 27.32
CA SER A 1 5.16 11.21 26.03
C SER A 1 6.05 9.99 25.82
N ARG A 2 5.51 8.88 25.30
CA ARG A 2 6.28 7.68 24.88
C ARG A 2 6.88 7.82 23.47
N ILE A 3 6.28 8.62 22.58
CA ILE A 3 6.81 8.90 21.24
C ILE A 3 8.02 9.83 21.40
N LYS A 4 9.20 9.37 20.96
CA LYS A 4 10.47 10.10 21.08
C LYS A 4 10.86 10.85 19.81
N ALA A 5 10.44 10.35 18.66
CA ALA A 5 10.67 10.97 17.35
C ALA A 5 9.61 10.50 16.36
N LEU A 6 9.40 11.29 15.31
CA LEU A 6 8.72 10.88 14.08
C LEU A 6 9.80 10.55 13.05
N LEU A 7 9.72 9.36 12.47
CA LEU A 7 10.67 8.93 11.44
C LEU A 7 10.22 9.45 10.07
N PRO A 8 11.16 9.90 9.20
CA PRO A 8 10.82 10.28 7.84
C PRO A 8 10.41 9.06 7.01
N TYR A 9 9.51 9.25 6.04
CA TYR A 9 9.03 8.17 5.16
C TYR A 9 10.11 7.57 4.25
N ASP A 10 11.16 8.34 3.95
CA ASP A 10 12.40 7.85 3.35
C ASP A 10 13.51 7.94 4.41
N PRO A 11 14.16 6.83 4.81
CA PRO A 11 14.03 5.46 4.28
C PRO A 11 12.94 4.60 4.96
N HIS A 12 12.20 5.13 5.94
CA HIS A 12 11.28 4.33 6.76
C HIS A 12 9.87 4.24 6.15
N THR A 13 9.77 3.67 4.94
CA THR A 13 8.48 3.58 4.23
C THR A 13 7.50 2.71 5.04
N PRO A 14 6.28 3.20 5.31
CA PRO A 14 5.25 2.45 6.04
C PRO A 14 4.87 1.11 5.39
N ALA A 15 4.38 0.20 6.23
CA ALA A 15 3.68 -1.00 5.76
C ALA A 15 2.36 -0.61 5.07
N ALA A 16 1.91 -1.42 4.12
CA ALA A 16 0.66 -1.19 3.40
C ALA A 16 -0.53 -1.04 4.37
N GLY A 17 -1.23 0.09 4.30
CA GLY A 17 -2.37 0.42 5.15
C GLY A 17 -2.03 0.87 6.58
N GLN A 18 -0.75 1.13 6.91
CA GLN A 18 -0.38 1.58 8.24
C GLN A 18 -1.09 2.90 8.61
N GLY A 19 -1.76 2.90 9.77
CA GLY A 19 -2.49 4.06 10.27
C GLY A 19 -3.95 4.14 9.82
N ALA A 20 -4.37 3.33 8.84
CA ALA A 20 -5.77 3.22 8.43
C ALA A 20 -6.50 2.13 9.23
N LEU A 21 -7.80 2.36 9.51
CA LEU A 21 -8.69 1.35 10.08
C LEU A 21 -9.58 0.77 8.99
N GLY A 22 -9.53 -0.55 8.82
CA GLY A 22 -10.44 -1.31 7.97
C GLY A 22 -11.54 -1.96 8.81
N ILE A 23 -12.78 -1.95 8.31
CA ILE A 23 -13.92 -2.64 8.93
C ILE A 23 -14.38 -3.74 7.97
N GLU A 24 -14.23 -4.99 8.39
CA GLU A 24 -14.69 -6.15 7.63
C GLU A 24 -16.14 -6.50 8.01
N THR A 25 -16.95 -6.82 7.01
CA THR A 25 -18.36 -7.22 7.20
C THR A 25 -18.69 -8.36 6.26
N LEU A 26 -19.75 -9.12 6.61
CA LEU A 26 -20.27 -10.15 5.71
C LEU A 26 -20.75 -9.51 4.39
N SER A 27 -20.32 -10.08 3.27
CA SER A 27 -20.62 -9.56 1.92
C SER A 27 -22.12 -9.41 1.65
N ALA A 28 -22.95 -10.29 2.23
CA ALA A 28 -24.40 -10.34 2.10
C ALA A 28 -25.16 -9.29 2.95
N ARG A 29 -24.50 -8.58 3.87
CA ARG A 29 -25.13 -7.60 4.77
C ARG A 29 -25.08 -6.18 4.20
N SER A 30 -25.91 -5.91 3.19
CA SER A 30 -26.02 -4.58 2.56
C SER A 30 -26.49 -3.48 3.53
N ASP A 31 -27.30 -3.85 4.52
CA ASP A 31 -27.73 -3.00 5.62
C ASP A 31 -26.55 -2.45 6.43
N VAL A 32 -25.61 -3.33 6.81
CA VAL A 32 -24.41 -2.94 7.55
C VAL A 32 -23.49 -2.05 6.71
N LYS A 33 -23.34 -2.36 5.40
CA LYS A 33 -22.57 -1.52 4.48
C LYS A 33 -23.15 -0.10 4.42
N ALA A 34 -24.48 0.04 4.39
CA ALA A 34 -25.13 1.35 4.39
C ALA A 34 -24.85 2.14 5.68
N TRP A 35 -24.82 1.48 6.85
CA TRP A 35 -24.48 2.13 8.12
C TRP A 35 -23.03 2.59 8.17
N LEU A 36 -22.10 1.85 7.57
CA LEU A 36 -20.68 2.15 7.58
C LEU A 36 -20.25 3.15 6.49
N ALA A 37 -21.06 3.35 5.44
CA ALA A 37 -20.72 4.22 4.32
C ALA A 37 -20.23 5.62 4.73
N PRO A 38 -20.80 6.32 5.74
CA PRO A 38 -20.32 7.62 6.18
C PRO A 38 -18.93 7.63 6.81
N LEU A 39 -18.42 6.47 7.26
CA LEU A 39 -17.10 6.34 7.89
C LEU A 39 -15.96 6.22 6.85
N ASN A 40 -16.30 5.98 5.59
CA ASN A 40 -15.31 5.75 4.55
C ASN A 40 -14.73 7.06 4.00
N ASP A 41 -13.51 7.38 4.41
CA ASP A 41 -12.71 8.42 3.78
C ASP A 41 -12.19 7.93 2.41
N LEU A 42 -12.74 8.45 1.32
CA LEU A 42 -12.43 8.00 -0.04
C LEU A 42 -10.93 8.18 -0.40
N PRO A 43 -10.27 9.32 -0.13
CA PRO A 43 -8.84 9.47 -0.38
C PRO A 43 -7.99 8.39 0.32
N THR A 44 -8.26 8.10 1.60
CA THR A 44 -7.59 7.02 2.34
C THR A 44 -7.90 5.67 1.73
N ALA A 45 -9.15 5.37 1.40
CA ALA A 45 -9.55 4.10 0.82
C ALA A 45 -8.84 3.82 -0.52
N LEU A 46 -8.68 4.83 -1.37
CA LEU A 46 -7.96 4.73 -2.64
C LEU A 46 -6.44 4.54 -2.43
N ALA A 47 -5.82 5.30 -1.54
CA ALA A 47 -4.41 5.13 -1.19
C ALA A 47 -4.12 3.71 -0.68
N VAL A 48 -4.90 3.24 0.29
CA VAL A 48 -4.79 1.89 0.86
C VAL A 48 -5.10 0.81 -0.17
N THR A 49 -5.99 1.05 -1.13
CA THR A 49 -6.26 0.12 -2.24
C THR A 49 -5.01 -0.09 -3.09
N ALA A 50 -4.31 0.99 -3.46
CA ALA A 50 -3.06 0.92 -4.22
C ALA A 50 -1.96 0.20 -3.42
N GLU A 51 -1.77 0.56 -2.15
CA GLU A 51 -0.77 -0.07 -1.27
C GLU A 51 -1.02 -1.57 -1.09
N ARG A 52 -2.27 -1.96 -0.82
CA ARG A 52 -2.64 -3.37 -0.65
C ARG A 52 -2.55 -4.16 -1.95
N ALA A 53 -2.72 -3.53 -3.12
CA ALA A 53 -2.51 -4.19 -4.40
C ALA A 53 -1.04 -4.61 -4.58
N VAL A 54 -0.09 -3.78 -4.12
CA VAL A 54 1.34 -4.15 -4.09
C VAL A 54 1.57 -5.37 -3.19
N SER A 55 1.10 -5.31 -1.94
CA SER A 55 1.25 -6.43 -0.99
C SER A 55 0.59 -7.71 -1.51
N ARG A 56 -0.64 -7.65 -2.04
CA ARG A 56 -1.31 -8.84 -2.61
C ARG A 56 -0.53 -9.47 -3.77
N LYS A 57 0.11 -8.66 -4.61
CA LYS A 57 0.85 -9.12 -5.78
C LYS A 57 2.20 -9.75 -5.42
N LEU A 58 2.90 -9.19 -4.43
CA LEU A 58 4.29 -9.56 -4.10
C LEU A 58 4.44 -10.45 -2.86
N GLY A 59 3.42 -10.58 -2.03
CA GLY A 59 3.55 -11.34 -0.79
C GLY A 59 2.38 -11.06 0.13
N GLY A 60 1.41 -11.98 0.12
CA GLY A 60 0.20 -11.91 0.94
C GLY A 60 0.39 -12.26 2.42
N SER A 61 1.63 -12.48 2.88
CA SER A 61 1.94 -12.78 4.29
C SER A 61 2.69 -11.63 4.94
N CYS A 62 2.45 -11.44 6.25
CA CYS A 62 3.09 -10.39 7.06
C CYS A 62 4.59 -10.60 7.30
N GLU A 63 5.18 -11.69 6.78
CA GLU A 63 6.56 -12.08 7.03
C GLU A 63 7.54 -11.59 5.94
N VAL A 64 7.00 -11.06 4.84
CA VAL A 64 7.82 -10.50 3.76
C VAL A 64 8.28 -9.08 4.14
N PRO A 65 9.59 -8.75 4.05
CA PRO A 65 10.10 -7.39 4.22
C PRO A 65 9.63 -6.48 3.07
N LEU A 66 8.37 -6.07 3.12
CA LEU A 66 7.67 -5.29 2.10
C LEU A 66 7.06 -4.04 2.72
N ALA A 67 7.23 -2.91 2.03
CA ALA A 67 6.59 -1.65 2.35
C ALA A 67 5.89 -1.08 1.12
N ALA A 68 4.76 -0.42 1.32
CA ALA A 68 4.05 0.31 0.28
C ALA A 68 3.26 1.44 0.94
N HIS A 69 3.54 2.68 0.54
CA HIS A 69 2.90 3.86 1.12
C HIS A 69 2.57 4.88 0.05
N ALA A 70 1.30 5.27 -0.02
CA ALA A 70 0.76 6.18 -1.00
C ALA A 70 0.32 7.50 -0.37
N GLN A 71 0.56 8.61 -1.06
CA GLN A 71 0.32 9.96 -0.59
C GLN A 71 -0.27 10.83 -1.70
N TRP A 72 -1.37 11.50 -1.39
CA TRP A 72 -1.97 12.50 -2.27
C TRP A 72 -1.10 13.76 -2.26
N GLN A 73 -0.58 14.16 -3.41
CA GLN A 73 0.13 15.43 -3.60
C GLN A 73 -0.83 16.55 -4.02
N SER A 74 -1.96 16.16 -4.60
CA SER A 74 -3.08 17.03 -4.96
C SER A 74 -4.39 16.23 -4.87
N PRO A 75 -5.57 16.85 -5.07
CA PRO A 75 -6.84 16.13 -5.01
C PRO A 75 -7.01 14.98 -6.01
N GLN A 76 -6.15 14.88 -7.03
CA GLN A 76 -6.21 13.85 -8.07
C GLN A 76 -4.90 13.09 -8.23
N GLU A 77 -3.77 13.59 -7.71
CA GLU A 77 -2.48 12.95 -7.91
C GLU A 77 -2.06 12.14 -6.68
N LEU A 78 -1.97 10.83 -6.86
CA LEU A 78 -1.48 9.89 -5.86
C LEU A 78 -0.04 9.48 -6.21
N THR A 79 0.88 9.78 -5.31
CA THR A 79 2.26 9.28 -5.34
C THR A 79 2.39 8.04 -4.49
N MET A 80 3.28 7.12 -4.84
CA MET A 80 3.55 5.94 -4.02
C MET A 80 5.03 5.60 -4.04
N ARG A 81 5.53 5.16 -2.89
CA ARG A 81 6.83 4.50 -2.74
C ARG A 81 6.62 3.11 -2.19
N SER A 82 7.34 2.14 -2.75
CA SER A 82 7.33 0.76 -2.29
C SER A 82 8.71 0.13 -2.39
N TYR A 83 8.99 -0.81 -1.51
CA TYR A 83 10.18 -1.64 -1.61
C TYR A 83 9.95 -3.06 -1.12
N VAL A 84 10.81 -3.96 -1.60
CA VAL A 84 11.00 -5.31 -1.08
C VAL A 84 12.46 -5.46 -0.70
N ALA A 85 12.74 -6.04 0.47
CA ALA A 85 14.08 -6.32 0.92
C ALA A 85 14.29 -7.83 1.18
N SER A 86 15.53 -8.30 1.07
CA SER A 86 15.91 -9.62 1.57
C SER A 86 15.71 -9.69 3.09
N THR A 87 15.51 -10.89 3.63
CA THR A 87 15.31 -11.11 5.07
C THR A 87 16.50 -10.67 5.93
N ASP A 88 17.71 -10.64 5.36
CA ASP A 88 18.92 -10.11 5.99
C ASP A 88 19.12 -8.59 5.79
N GLY A 89 18.22 -7.93 5.06
CA GLY A 89 18.22 -6.50 4.78
C GLY A 89 19.33 -6.00 3.85
N ARG A 90 20.13 -6.90 3.24
CA ARG A 90 21.29 -6.52 2.41
C ARG A 90 20.94 -6.15 0.98
N GLN A 91 19.82 -6.65 0.47
CA GLN A 91 19.33 -6.37 -0.87
C GLN A 91 17.97 -5.70 -0.78
N ILE A 92 17.77 -4.65 -1.57
CA ILE A 92 16.54 -3.86 -1.60
C ILE A 92 16.20 -3.55 -3.05
N CYS A 93 14.96 -3.84 -3.45
CA CYS A 93 14.35 -3.38 -4.69
C CYS A 93 13.37 -2.25 -4.36
N LEU A 94 13.53 -1.11 -5.04
CA LEU A 94 12.70 0.10 -4.84
C LEU A 94 11.90 0.43 -6.11
N ALA A 95 10.64 0.80 -5.91
CA ALA A 95 9.78 1.37 -6.95
C ALA A 95 9.02 2.57 -6.40
N SER A 96 8.79 3.54 -7.28
CA SER A 96 7.97 4.69 -6.98
C SER A 96 7.30 5.21 -8.23
N GLY A 97 6.23 5.97 -8.05
CA GLY A 97 5.53 6.60 -9.16
C GLY A 97 4.50 7.61 -8.70
N SER A 98 3.90 8.29 -9.68
CA SER A 98 2.77 9.19 -9.51
C SER A 98 1.72 8.88 -10.57
N ARG A 99 0.44 8.97 -10.21
CA ARG A 99 -0.66 8.81 -11.17
C ARG A 99 -1.86 9.62 -10.75
N ALA A 100 -2.62 10.11 -11.74
CA ALA A 100 -3.95 10.65 -11.51
C ALA A 100 -4.92 9.51 -11.17
N ILE A 101 -5.60 9.58 -10.03
CA ILE A 101 -6.51 8.54 -9.52
C ILE A 101 -7.85 9.17 -9.13
N SER A 102 -8.94 8.55 -9.55
CA SER A 102 -10.31 8.98 -9.29
C SER A 102 -11.20 7.87 -8.74
N ASN A 103 -10.80 6.60 -8.89
CA ASN A 103 -11.61 5.45 -8.52
C ASN A 103 -10.77 4.24 -8.09
N TYR A 104 -11.43 3.22 -7.53
CA TYR A 104 -10.78 2.01 -7.02
C TYR A 104 -10.03 1.20 -8.08
N GLN A 105 -10.55 1.14 -9.31
CA GLN A 105 -9.92 0.41 -10.40
C GLN A 105 -8.57 1.04 -10.78
N GLU A 106 -8.52 2.37 -10.87
CA GLU A 106 -7.30 3.12 -11.12
C GLU A 106 -6.27 2.95 -10.00
N ALA A 107 -6.73 3.02 -8.73
CA ALA A 107 -5.88 2.82 -7.56
C ALA A 107 -5.26 1.41 -7.55
N GLU A 108 -6.06 0.37 -7.79
CA GLU A 108 -5.57 -1.00 -7.88
C GLU A 108 -4.59 -1.18 -9.05
N ALA A 109 -4.92 -0.66 -10.24
CA ALA A 109 -4.03 -0.71 -11.40
C ALA A 109 -2.70 0.03 -11.17
N PHE A 110 -2.71 1.10 -10.37
CA PHE A 110 -1.48 1.79 -9.98
C PHE A 110 -0.61 0.94 -9.05
N GLY A 111 -1.21 0.30 -8.03
CA GLY A 111 -0.50 -0.64 -7.18
C GLY A 111 0.08 -1.83 -7.92
N LEU A 112 -0.67 -2.41 -8.86
CA LEU A 112 -0.18 -3.49 -9.71
C LEU A 112 1.01 -3.05 -10.57
N ALA A 113 0.97 -1.84 -11.16
CA ALA A 113 2.07 -1.32 -11.96
C ALA A 113 3.36 -1.11 -11.14
N ILE A 114 3.24 -0.64 -9.89
CA ILE A 114 4.39 -0.51 -8.98
C ILE A 114 4.95 -1.88 -8.59
N ALA A 115 4.08 -2.87 -8.37
CA ALA A 115 4.51 -4.23 -8.08
C ALA A 115 5.23 -4.88 -9.27
N ASP A 116 4.74 -4.67 -10.50
CA ASP A 116 5.39 -5.17 -11.71
C ASP A 116 6.76 -4.51 -11.93
N ASP A 117 6.92 -3.22 -11.61
CA ASP A 117 8.23 -2.55 -11.60
C ASP A 117 9.20 -3.16 -10.58
N LEU A 118 8.72 -3.49 -9.37
CA LEU A 118 9.53 -4.23 -8.38
C LEU A 118 9.97 -5.60 -8.90
N ILE A 119 9.08 -6.36 -9.55
CA ILE A 119 9.40 -7.67 -10.14
C ILE A 119 10.45 -7.50 -11.25
N ALA A 120 10.27 -6.53 -12.14
CA ALA A 120 11.22 -6.23 -13.21
C ALA A 120 12.61 -5.87 -12.67
N LYS A 121 12.68 -5.28 -11.47
CA LYS A 121 13.91 -4.95 -10.73
C LYS A 121 14.47 -6.11 -9.90
N GLY A 122 13.88 -7.30 -9.98
CA GLY A 122 14.39 -8.51 -9.32
C GLY A 122 13.79 -8.80 -7.94
N ALA A 123 12.71 -8.14 -7.53
CA ALA A 123 12.09 -8.36 -6.21
C ALA A 123 11.68 -9.83 -5.98
N ALA A 124 11.34 -10.57 -7.05
CA ALA A 124 10.98 -11.98 -6.96
C ALA A 124 12.07 -12.87 -6.34
N ALA A 125 13.36 -12.51 -6.50
CA ALA A 125 14.47 -13.23 -5.89
C ALA A 125 14.67 -12.92 -4.40
N LEU A 126 14.03 -11.86 -3.88
CA LEU A 126 14.11 -11.43 -2.49
C LEU A 126 12.98 -12.01 -1.62
N LEU A 127 11.93 -12.52 -2.27
CA LEU A 127 10.77 -13.08 -1.58
C LEU A 127 11.08 -14.49 -1.07
N PRO A 128 10.68 -14.82 0.18
CA PRO A 128 10.78 -16.19 0.67
C PRO A 128 9.89 -17.13 -0.17
N HIS A 129 10.38 -18.35 -0.43
CA HIS A 129 9.66 -19.42 -1.12
C HIS A 129 8.75 -20.20 -0.18
#